data_AF-W6XHP9-F1
#
_entry.id   AF-W6XHP9-F1
#
_cell.length_a   1.000
_cell.length_b   1.000
_cell.length_c   1.000
_cell.angle_alpha   90.00
_cell.angle_beta   90.00
_cell.angle_gamma   90.00
#
_symmetry.space_group_name_H-M   'P 1'
#
loop_
_entity.id
_entity.type
_entity.pdbx_description
1 polymer ?
#
loop_
_entity_poly.entity_id
_entity_poly.type
_entity_poly.pdbx_seq_one_letter_code
_entity_poly.pdbx_strand_id
1 'polypeptide(L)'
;MPIPRPPYLPDTIEDLQGDRFQNCLPQWLVYIQESCRLLEETDSAVAKAEEETNQAKLKADALKQQAIFLTDEKNEALRRMEVQIQRHLAVIEYQKEQLREKDERCTKSEIEKEKALALAAPTVPTPKTQNNPALPTEM
;
A
#
# COMPACT_ATOMS: atom_id res chain seq x y z
N MET A 1 -10.30 -46.86 7.27
CA MET A 1 -10.58 -48.30 7.37
C MET A 1 -12.07 -48.54 7.25
N PRO A 2 -12.53 -49.72 6.79
CA PRO A 2 -13.96 -50.04 6.82
C PRO A 2 -14.47 -50.07 8.26
N ILE A 3 -15.71 -49.62 8.48
CA ILE A 3 -16.36 -49.66 9.79
C ILE A 3 -16.59 -51.14 10.17
N PRO A 4 -16.07 -51.62 11.31
CA PRO A 4 -16.32 -52.97 11.79
C PRO A 4 -17.82 -53.22 11.86
N ARG A 5 -18.27 -54.39 11.40
CA ARG A 5 -19.68 -54.78 11.46
C ARG A 5 -19.87 -55.87 12.49
N PRO A 6 -20.90 -55.78 13.34
CA PRO A 6 -21.17 -56.85 14.29
C PRO A 6 -21.53 -58.14 13.53
N PRO A 7 -21.13 -59.32 14.04
CA PRO A 7 -21.41 -60.61 13.39
C PRO A 7 -22.91 -60.86 13.17
N TYR A 8 -23.71 -60.48 14.16
CA TYR A 8 -25.18 -60.37 14.09
C TYR A 8 -25.65 -59.45 15.23
N LEU A 9 -26.93 -59.09 15.30
CA LEU A 9 -27.47 -58.36 16.44
C LEU A 9 -28.34 -59.32 17.27
N PRO A 10 -28.06 -59.55 18.56
CA PRO A 10 -28.91 -60.41 19.40
C PRO A 10 -30.20 -59.66 19.71
N ASP A 11 -31.34 -60.27 19.38
CA ASP A 11 -32.66 -59.62 19.50
C ASP A 11 -33.27 -59.80 20.89
N THR A 12 -32.85 -60.81 21.66
CA THR A 12 -33.33 -61.08 23.03
C THR A 12 -32.20 -61.51 23.97
N ILE A 13 -32.47 -61.49 25.27
CA ILE A 13 -31.52 -61.94 26.31
C ILE A 13 -31.29 -63.46 26.22
N GLU A 14 -32.30 -64.23 25.80
CA GLU A 14 -32.16 -65.67 25.58
C GLU A 14 -31.21 -65.98 24.40
N ASP A 15 -31.17 -65.13 23.37
CA ASP A 15 -30.24 -65.30 22.24
C ASP A 15 -28.77 -65.10 22.67
N LEU A 16 -28.53 -64.24 23.68
CA LEU A 16 -27.21 -64.08 24.31
C LEU A 16 -26.79 -65.29 25.15
N GLN A 17 -27.75 -66.02 25.72
CA GLN A 17 -27.51 -67.23 26.50
C GLN A 17 -27.55 -68.50 25.64
N GLY A 18 -28.02 -68.40 24.40
CA GLY A 18 -28.16 -69.50 23.48
C GLY A 18 -26.86 -69.91 22.78
N ASP A 19 -26.88 -71.12 22.21
CA ASP A 19 -25.74 -71.71 21.50
C ASP A 19 -25.26 -70.85 20.33
N ARG A 20 -26.16 -70.07 19.72
CA ARG A 20 -25.84 -69.16 18.61
C ARG A 20 -24.82 -68.09 19.03
N PHE A 21 -25.00 -67.48 20.21
CA PHE A 21 -24.06 -66.48 20.72
C PHE A 21 -22.73 -67.12 21.12
N GLN A 22 -22.78 -68.26 21.81
CA GLN A 22 -21.57 -69.00 22.21
C GLN A 22 -20.72 -69.40 21.00
N ASN A 23 -21.36 -69.87 19.92
CA ASN A 23 -20.68 -70.24 18.67
C ASN A 23 -20.09 -69.03 17.92
N CYS A 24 -20.66 -67.83 18.14
CA CYS A 24 -20.22 -66.59 17.52
C CYS A 24 -19.32 -65.71 18.40
N LEU A 25 -19.05 -66.12 19.64
CA LEU A 25 -18.27 -65.37 20.61
C LEU A 25 -16.87 -64.95 20.07
N PRO A 26 -16.12 -65.79 19.33
CA PRO A 26 -14.85 -65.37 18.75
C PRO A 26 -14.98 -64.21 17.76
N GLN A 27 -16.05 -64.20 16.94
CA GLN A 27 -16.28 -63.11 15.98
C GLN A 27 -16.69 -61.82 16.69
N TRP A 28 -17.43 -61.93 17.79
CA TRP A 28 -17.75 -60.80 18.66
C TRP A 28 -16.51 -60.19 19.31
N LEU A 29 -15.58 -61.02 19.79
CA LEU A 29 -14.31 -60.55 20.36
C LEU A 29 -13.48 -59.79 19.32
N VAL A 30 -13.38 -60.31 18.09
CA VAL A 30 -12.70 -59.61 16.98
C VAL A 30 -13.38 -58.29 16.66
N TYR A 31 -14.72 -58.27 16.54
CA TYR A 31 -15.48 -57.05 16.31
C TYR A 31 -15.22 -55.99 17.38
N ILE A 32 -15.22 -56.38 18.67
CA ILE A 32 -14.94 -55.45 19.78
C ILE A 32 -13.52 -54.90 19.67
N GLN A 33 -12.52 -55.75 19.43
CA GLN A 33 -11.13 -55.32 19.29
C GLN A 33 -10.95 -54.35 18.12
N GLU A 34 -11.51 -54.66 16.95
CA GLU A 34 -11.43 -53.79 15.78
C GLU A 34 -12.18 -52.47 15.98
N SER A 35 -13.32 -52.50 16.69
CA SER A 35 -14.10 -51.30 17.01
C SER A 35 -13.36 -50.41 18.00
N CYS A 36 -12.76 -50.98 19.05
CA CYS A 36 -11.92 -50.24 19.99
C CYS A 36 -10.72 -49.60 19.29
N ARG A 37 -10.01 -50.35 18.42
CA ARG A 37 -8.89 -49.80 17.65
C ARG A 37 -9.34 -48.66 16.74
N LEU A 38 -10.47 -48.82 16.03
CA LEU A 38 -11.00 -47.75 15.19
C LEU A 38 -11.33 -46.51 16.02
N LEU A 39 -11.95 -46.66 17.19
CA LEU A 39 -12.27 -45.55 18.09
C LEU A 39 -11.00 -44.80 18.52
N GLU A 40 -9.97 -45.52 18.97
CA GLU A 40 -8.68 -44.93 19.36
C GLU A 40 -8.02 -44.17 18.19
N GLU A 41 -8.01 -44.76 16.99
CA GLU A 41 -7.49 -44.11 15.78
C GLU A 41 -8.30 -42.86 15.41
N THR A 42 -9.63 -42.91 15.51
CA THR A 42 -10.48 -41.76 15.20
C THR A 42 -10.33 -40.65 16.23
N ASP A 43 -10.23 -40.97 17.52
CA ASP A 43 -10.02 -39.99 18.57
C ASP A 43 -8.68 -39.28 18.40
N SER A 44 -7.62 -40.04 18.07
CA SER A 44 -6.32 -39.45 17.75
C SER A 44 -6.37 -38.57 16.51
N ALA A 45 -7.07 -39.00 15.45
CA ALA A 45 -7.22 -38.22 14.23
C ALA A 45 -8.03 -36.92 14.46
N VAL A 46 -9.09 -36.99 15.26
CA VAL A 46 -9.88 -35.81 15.65
C VAL A 46 -9.05 -34.84 16.47
N ALA A 47 -8.34 -35.31 17.50
CA ALA A 47 -7.48 -34.46 18.31
C ALA A 47 -6.40 -33.75 17.46
N LYS A 48 -5.80 -34.47 16.50
CA LYS A 48 -4.83 -33.89 15.57
C LYS A 48 -5.47 -32.85 14.64
N ALA A 49 -6.65 -33.14 14.10
CA ALA A 49 -7.38 -32.20 13.23
C ALA A 49 -7.80 -30.93 13.99
N GLU A 50 -8.21 -31.06 15.26
CA GLU A 50 -8.51 -29.94 16.15
C GLU A 50 -7.27 -29.09 16.42
N GLU A 51 -6.12 -29.72 16.70
CA GLU A 51 -4.85 -29.01 16.88
C GLU A 51 -4.45 -28.24 15.62
N GLU A 52 -4.47 -28.90 14.45
CA GLU A 52 -4.15 -28.26 13.17
C GLU A 52 -5.09 -27.09 12.87
N THR A 53 -6.39 -27.26 13.16
CA THR A 53 -7.39 -26.19 12.98
C THR A 53 -7.12 -25.01 13.92
N ASN A 54 -6.78 -25.27 15.18
CA ASN A 54 -6.47 -24.22 16.14
C ASN A 54 -5.18 -23.48 15.76
N GLN A 55 -4.15 -24.19 15.33
CA GLN A 55 -2.92 -23.58 14.81
C GLN A 55 -3.18 -22.74 13.56
N ALA A 56 -4.01 -23.22 12.63
CA ALA A 56 -4.39 -22.48 11.43
C ALA A 56 -5.16 -21.20 11.76
N LYS A 57 -6.08 -21.24 12.73
CA LYS A 57 -6.79 -20.06 13.22
C LYS A 57 -5.84 -19.03 13.81
N LEU A 58 -4.93 -19.45 14.69
CA LEU A 58 -3.93 -18.55 15.29
C LEU A 58 -3.04 -17.90 14.23
N LYS A 59 -2.61 -18.66 13.21
CA LYS A 59 -1.84 -18.12 12.07
C LYS A 59 -2.66 -17.12 11.27
N ALA A 60 -3.93 -17.42 11.01
CA ALA A 60 -4.82 -16.51 10.27
C ALA A 60 -5.03 -15.20 11.03
N ASP A 61 -5.24 -15.25 12.35
CA ASP A 61 -5.39 -14.06 13.19
C ASP A 61 -4.10 -13.23 13.23
N ALA A 62 -2.93 -13.88 13.35
CA ALA A 62 -1.64 -13.21 13.29
C ALA A 62 -1.41 -12.51 11.95
N LEU A 63 -1.69 -13.18 10.84
CA LEU A 63 -1.58 -12.59 9.49
C LEU A 63 -2.55 -11.44 9.29
N LYS A 64 -3.77 -11.54 9.83
CA LYS A 64 -4.76 -10.46 9.78
C LYS A 64 -4.27 -9.23 10.54
N GLN A 65 -3.70 -9.41 11.72
CA GLN A 65 -3.10 -8.30 12.49
C GLN A 65 -1.91 -7.69 11.75
N GLN A 66 -1.05 -8.52 11.14
CA GLN A 66 0.07 -8.04 10.34
C GLN A 66 -0.40 -7.23 9.13
N ALA A 67 -1.45 -7.68 8.43
CA ALA A 67 -2.02 -6.97 7.29
C ALA A 67 -2.59 -5.60 7.69
N ILE A 68 -3.28 -5.53 8.85
CA ILE A 68 -3.77 -4.26 9.40
C ILE A 68 -2.59 -3.33 9.69
N PHE A 69 -1.57 -3.82 10.41
CA PHE A 69 -0.38 -3.03 10.73
C PHE A 69 0.32 -2.47 9.49
N LEU A 70 0.56 -3.31 8.47
CA LEU A 70 1.19 -2.89 7.22
C LEU A 70 0.33 -1.87 6.45
N THR A 71 -1.00 -2.01 6.51
CA THR A 71 -1.92 -1.05 5.89
C THR A 71 -1.83 0.31 6.58
N ASP A 72 -1.80 0.32 7.91
CA ASP A 72 -1.66 1.55 8.70
C ASP A 72 -0.29 2.21 8.47
N GLU A 73 0.79 1.42 8.44
CA GLU A 73 2.14 1.92 8.14
C GLU A 73 2.22 2.53 6.74
N LYS A 74 1.63 1.87 5.73
CA LYS A 74 1.54 2.41 4.37
C LYS A 74 0.76 3.72 4.33
N ASN A 75 -0.39 3.79 4.99
CA ASN A 75 -1.22 4.99 5.03
C ASN A 75 -0.48 6.15 5.71
N GLU A 76 0.24 5.86 6.78
CA GLU A 76 1.08 6.84 7.46
C GLU A 76 2.23 7.34 6.58
N ALA A 77 2.92 6.43 5.88
CA ALA A 77 3.96 6.80 4.92
C ALA A 77 3.41 7.69 3.79
N LEU A 78 2.24 7.36 3.25
CA LEU A 78 1.56 8.17 2.22
C LEU A 78 1.23 9.57 2.73
N ARG A 79 0.67 9.70 3.94
CA ARG A 79 0.39 11.00 4.56
C ARG A 79 1.65 11.84 4.72
N ARG A 80 2.76 11.24 5.18
CA ARG A 80 4.04 11.94 5.31
C ARG A 80 4.57 12.41 3.96
N MET A 81 4.47 11.58 2.93
CA MET A 81 4.86 11.95 1.57
C MET A 81 4.02 13.10 1.03
N GLU A 82 2.70 13.07 1.23
CA GLU A 82 1.80 14.12 0.79
C GLU A 82 2.12 15.47 1.46
N VAL A 83 2.37 15.47 2.77
CA VAL A 83 2.80 16.67 3.51
C VAL A 83 4.13 17.20 2.98
N GLN A 84 5.09 16.33 2.67
CA GLN A 84 6.36 16.76 2.08
C GLN A 84 6.18 17.38 0.70
N ILE A 85 5.36 16.76 -0.15
CA ILE A 85 5.05 17.28 -1.49
C ILE A 85 4.41 18.67 -1.37
N GLN A 86 3.40 18.83 -0.51
CA GLN A 86 2.76 20.13 -0.28
C GLN A 86 3.74 21.20 0.18
N ARG A 87 4.67 20.86 1.09
CA ARG A 87 5.72 21.78 1.54
C ARG A 87 6.65 22.17 0.39
N HIS A 88 7.07 21.22 -0.44
CA HIS A 88 7.92 21.51 -1.59
C HIS A 88 7.20 22.39 -2.63
N LEU A 89 5.92 22.14 -2.88
CA LEU A 89 5.11 22.98 -3.77
C LEU A 89 5.01 24.42 -3.24
N ALA A 90 4.75 24.61 -1.94
CA ALA A 90 4.72 25.94 -1.33
C ALA A 90 6.06 26.68 -1.47
N VAL A 91 7.19 25.99 -1.29
CA VAL A 91 8.52 26.57 -1.51
C VAL A 91 8.72 26.97 -2.96
N ILE A 92 8.33 26.13 -3.91
CA ILE A 92 8.44 26.42 -5.34
C ILE A 92 7.58 27.64 -5.72
N GLU A 93 6.36 27.72 -5.22
CA GLU A 93 5.47 28.87 -5.45
C GLU A 93 6.07 30.16 -4.89
N TYR A 94 6.57 30.12 -3.66
CA TYR A 94 7.24 31.26 -3.06
C TYR A 94 8.47 31.71 -3.88
N GLN A 95 9.31 30.77 -4.31
CA GLN A 95 10.50 31.08 -5.13
C GLN A 95 10.12 31.68 -6.48
N LYS A 96 9.05 31.21 -7.12
CA LYS A 96 8.53 31.77 -8.37
C LYS A 96 8.07 33.22 -8.17
N GLU A 97 7.39 33.50 -7.07
CA GLU A 97 6.93 34.86 -6.77
C GLU A 97 8.11 35.80 -6.52
N GLN A 98 9.09 35.37 -5.71
CA GLN A 98 10.32 36.14 -5.46
C GLN A 98 11.11 36.43 -6.74
N LEU A 99 11.17 35.47 -7.67
CA LEU A 99 11.79 35.69 -8.98
C LEU A 99 11.06 36.77 -9.78
N ARG A 100 9.73 36.69 -9.85
CA ARG A 100 8.91 37.69 -10.55
C ARG A 100 9.11 39.09 -9.96
N GLU A 101 9.04 39.22 -8.65
CA GLU A 101 9.28 40.51 -7.96
C GLU A 101 10.68 41.07 -8.23
N LYS A 102 11.70 40.20 -8.32
CA LYS A 102 13.06 40.62 -8.64
C LYS A 102 13.15 41.11 -10.09
N ASP A 103 12.54 40.40 -11.03
CA ASP A 103 12.57 40.78 -12.44
C ASP A 103 11.79 42.08 -12.71
N GLU A 104 10.66 42.28 -12.05
CA GLU A 104 9.93 43.55 -12.07
C GLU A 104 10.76 44.72 -11.49
N ARG A 105 11.53 44.48 -10.42
CA ARG A 105 12.44 45.50 -9.87
C ARG A 105 13.59 45.82 -10.82
N CYS A 106 14.19 44.79 -11.44
CA CYS A 106 15.26 44.98 -12.42
C CYS A 106 14.77 45.82 -13.61
N THR A 107 13.64 45.45 -14.21
CA THR A 107 13.06 46.19 -15.35
C THR A 107 12.73 47.64 -15.00
N LYS A 108 12.14 47.90 -13.82
CA LYS A 108 11.91 49.28 -13.35
C LYS A 108 13.22 50.07 -13.21
N SER A 109 14.24 49.46 -12.62
CA SER A 109 15.56 50.10 -12.46
C SER A 109 16.23 50.39 -13.80
N GLU A 110 16.10 49.51 -14.80
CA GLU A 110 16.61 49.74 -16.15
C GLU A 110 15.90 50.93 -16.83
N ILE A 111 14.57 51.01 -16.71
CA ILE A 111 13.79 52.14 -17.22
C ILE A 111 14.19 53.46 -16.54
N GLU A 112 14.37 53.45 -15.21
CA GLU A 112 14.81 54.64 -14.47
C GLU A 112 16.22 55.07 -14.87
N LYS A 113 17.14 54.12 -15.06
CA LYS A 113 18.49 54.39 -15.55
C LYS A 113 18.45 55.02 -16.94
N GLU A 114 17.67 54.48 -17.86
CA GLU A 114 17.54 55.01 -19.22
C GLU A 114 16.97 56.44 -19.21
N LYS A 115 15.93 56.70 -18.40
CA LYS A 115 15.38 58.05 -18.21
C LYS A 115 16.41 59.02 -17.63
N ALA A 116 17.20 58.59 -16.64
CA ALA A 116 18.24 59.42 -16.04
C ALA A 116 19.34 59.76 -17.05
N LEU A 117 19.75 58.79 -17.87
CA LEU A 117 20.73 59.01 -18.95
C LEU A 117 20.21 59.99 -20.01
N ALA A 118 18.94 59.86 -20.40
CA ALA A 118 18.31 60.78 -21.34
C ALA A 118 18.23 62.22 -20.78
N LEU A 119 17.94 62.37 -19.47
CA LEU A 119 17.88 63.67 -18.82
C LEU A 119 19.26 64.32 -18.65
N ALA A 120 20.30 63.51 -18.47
CA ALA A 120 21.69 63.95 -18.34
C ALA A 120 22.37 64.21 -19.69
N ALA A 121 21.74 63.86 -20.82
CA ALA A 121 22.28 64.09 -22.14
C ALA A 121 22.39 65.60 -22.43
N PRO A 122 23.59 66.12 -22.79
CA PRO A 122 23.76 67.54 -23.08
C PRO A 122 22.86 67.95 -24.26
N THR A 123 21.91 68.85 -24.02
CA THR A 123 21.10 69.44 -25.09
C THR A 123 21.92 70.53 -25.77
N VAL A 124 22.81 70.12 -26.68
CA VAL A 124 23.52 71.09 -27.53
C VAL A 124 22.55 71.51 -28.63
N PRO A 125 22.20 72.81 -28.76
CA PRO A 125 21.45 73.27 -29.92
C PRO A 125 22.34 73.10 -31.15
N THR A 126 21.97 72.19 -32.05
CA THR A 126 22.63 72.05 -33.34
C THR A 126 22.45 73.37 -34.11
N PRO A 127 23.52 74.12 -34.44
CA PRO A 127 23.37 75.33 -35.24
C PRO A 127 22.77 74.96 -36.59
N LYS A 128 21.68 75.62 -36.98
CA LYS A 128 21.16 75.52 -38.34
C LYS A 128 22.25 76.03 -39.29
N THR A 129 22.80 75.15 -40.12
CA THR A 129 23.62 75.54 -41.26
C THR A 129 22.76 76.45 -42.15
N GLN A 130 23.02 77.76 -42.12
CA GLN A 130 22.47 78.66 -43.12
C GLN A 130 23.10 78.27 -44.45
N ASN A 131 22.31 77.60 -45.30
CA ASN A 131 22.56 77.57 -46.73
C ASN A 131 22.65 79.01 -47.20
N ASN A 132 23.85 79.47 -47.55
CA ASN A 132 24.02 80.65 -48.37
C ASN A 132 24.80 80.24 -49.64
N PRO A 133 24.23 80.43 -50.84
CA PRO A 133 24.85 80.04 -52.08
C PRO A 133 25.92 81.07 -52.44
N ALA A 134 27.18 80.65 -52.49
CA ALA A 134 28.21 81.45 -53.16
C ALA A 134 28.25 81.03 -54.64
N LEU A 135 27.89 81.99 -55.49
CA LEU A 135 28.00 81.96 -56.95
C LEU A 135 29.45 81.67 -57.42
N PRO A 136 29.62 81.20 -58.68
CA PRO A 136 30.90 80.79 -59.23
C PRO A 136 31.73 82.00 -59.67
N THR A 137 33.05 81.89 -59.64
CA THR A 137 33.93 82.76 -60.45
C THR A 137 35.21 82.01 -60.84
N GLU A 138 35.54 82.21 -62.11
CA GLU A 138 36.56 81.62 -62.98
C GLU A 138 38.01 81.80 -62.51
N MET A 139 38.88 80.83 -62.81
CA MET A 139 39.88 80.85 -63.91
C MET A 139 40.52 79.48 -64.09
#